data_AF-A0A2G8LRB4-F1
#
_entry.id   AF-A0A2G8LRB4-F1
#
_cell.length_a   1.000
_cell.length_b   1.000
_cell.length_c   1.000
_cell.angle_alpha   90.00
_cell.angle_beta   90.00
_cell.angle_gamma   90.00
#
_symmetry.space_group_name_H-M   'P 1'
#
loop_
_entity.id
_entity.type
_entity.pdbx_description
1 polymer ?
#
loop_
_entity_poly.entity_id
_entity_poly.type
_entity_poly.pdbx_seq_one_letter_code
_entity_poly.pdbx_strand_id
1 'polypeptide(L)'
;MFMIWKFAGAMAGQTLSYHLGTPKSGGNSQEASYFFYQRSEYPRDCAEVKAQCSNNNSSGVFVIKPEGFDEPFEVFCENDIDGGGWTVIQRRVDGSINFDRSWSDYKEGFGFLRSEFWIGNQKLSFLTNQKKYQLRIDFENSAGSSFFATYEAFRISDEFSKFRIASVGQSTGTFNSFIETCPSNMVFKNCSCQTSCGNPDVCEDTCSAEDDESCICPEGFFIKGDTCVLPQACGCYLTGRGVIPDGSSYVNDDCTERCSCEAGTLRCDSSFRCDANAVCEERSDTFGCHCREGFEGDGESCSRNEFTDCHDVYTSGLRNDGVYNIKPAGWPGSEFEVYCEMSNGGGWTVRTNIGF
;
A
#
# COMPACT_ATOMS: atom_id res chain seq x y z
N MET A 1 32.59 10.79 12.91
CA MET A 1 31.41 9.91 13.07
C MET A 1 31.81 8.56 12.54
N PHE A 2 31.95 7.58 13.43
CA PHE A 2 32.28 6.21 13.06
C PHE A 2 30.95 5.49 12.85
N MET A 3 30.78 4.81 11.72
CA MET A 3 29.62 3.95 11.45
C MET A 3 30.16 2.56 11.19
N ILE A 4 29.64 1.55 11.88
CA ILE A 4 29.95 0.15 11.58
C ILE A 4 28.62 -0.57 11.34
N TRP A 5 28.45 -1.11 10.14
CA TRP A 5 27.31 -1.92 9.78
C TRP A 5 27.65 -3.39 9.96
N LYS A 6 26.88 -4.06 10.80
CA LYS A 6 27.06 -5.46 11.20
C LYS A 6 25.80 -6.25 10.90
N PHE A 7 25.95 -7.48 10.43
CA PHE A 7 24.83 -8.37 10.16
C PHE A 7 24.97 -9.73 10.83
N ALA A 8 23.92 -10.18 11.54
CA ALA A 8 23.86 -11.49 12.17
C ALA A 8 22.83 -12.38 11.45
N GLY A 9 23.26 -13.59 11.07
CA GLY A 9 22.35 -14.61 10.55
C GLY A 9 21.66 -15.34 11.70
N ALA A 10 20.33 -15.50 11.63
CA ALA A 10 19.60 -16.29 12.62
C ALA A 10 19.86 -17.80 12.41
N MET A 11 20.24 -18.51 13.48
CA MET A 11 20.34 -19.96 13.44
C MET A 11 18.95 -20.59 13.48
N ALA A 12 18.52 -21.20 12.37
CA ALA A 12 17.41 -22.14 12.39
C ALA A 12 17.91 -23.47 12.99
N GLY A 13 17.28 -23.93 14.07
CA GLY A 13 17.62 -25.19 14.72
C GLY A 13 17.56 -26.35 13.74
N GLN A 14 18.72 -26.93 13.43
CA GLN A 14 18.82 -28.22 12.76
C GLN A 14 19.47 -29.21 13.72
N THR A 15 18.72 -30.24 14.08
CA THR A 15 19.21 -31.44 14.76
C THR A 15 20.06 -32.22 13.75
N LEU A 16 21.38 -32.15 13.89
CA LEU A 16 22.30 -33.04 13.18
C LEU A 16 22.27 -34.42 13.85
N SER A 17 21.48 -35.34 13.29
CA SER A 17 21.61 -36.77 13.58
C SER A 17 22.76 -37.34 12.76
N TYR A 18 23.91 -37.53 13.40
CA TYR A 18 25.00 -38.31 12.81
C TYR A 18 24.72 -39.80 12.99
N HIS A 19 24.38 -40.51 11.91
CA HIS A 19 24.41 -41.97 11.90
C HIS A 19 25.84 -42.46 11.67
N LEU A 20 26.43 -43.03 12.72
CA LEU A 20 27.65 -43.84 12.65
C LEU A 20 27.34 -45.14 11.89
N GLY A 21 27.86 -45.26 10.68
CA GLY A 21 27.93 -46.52 9.94
C GLY A 21 29.38 -46.95 9.79
N THR A 22 29.81 -47.96 10.53
CA THR A 22 31.09 -48.65 10.31
C THR A 22 30.87 -49.83 9.35
N PRO A 23 31.68 -49.99 8.28
CA PRO A 23 31.74 -51.26 7.57
C PRO A 23 32.83 -52.16 8.19
N LYS A 24 32.42 -53.35 8.62
CA LYS A 24 33.30 -54.47 8.95
C LYS A 24 34.02 -54.97 7.68
N SER A 25 35.26 -55.40 7.85
CA SER A 25 36.10 -55.99 6.81
C SER A 25 35.59 -57.34 6.31
N GLY A 26 35.66 -57.57 4.99
CA GLY A 26 35.65 -58.90 4.40
C GLY A 26 35.64 -58.89 2.87
N GLY A 27 36.73 -59.38 2.25
CA GLY A 27 36.68 -60.03 0.93
C GLY A 27 36.94 -59.20 -0.34
N ASN A 28 38.21 -59.20 -0.76
CA ASN A 28 38.80 -59.09 -2.11
C ASN A 28 37.90 -58.97 -3.37
N SER A 29 37.94 -57.83 -4.07
CA SER A 29 38.17 -57.72 -5.53
C SER A 29 38.27 -56.25 -5.96
N GLN A 30 39.21 -55.97 -6.87
CA GLN A 30 39.58 -54.67 -7.45
C GLN A 30 38.45 -53.64 -7.60
N GLU A 31 38.53 -52.52 -6.86
CA GLU A 31 37.82 -51.29 -7.22
C GLU A 31 38.72 -50.07 -6.95
N ALA A 32 38.85 -49.22 -7.96
CA ALA A 32 39.64 -48.01 -7.93
C ALA A 32 39.15 -47.07 -6.83
N SER A 33 40.05 -46.66 -5.94
CA SER A 33 39.78 -45.64 -4.93
C SER A 33 39.64 -44.28 -5.62
N TYR A 34 38.42 -43.91 -5.98
CA TYR A 34 38.10 -42.51 -6.27
C TYR A 34 38.17 -41.74 -4.94
N PHE A 35 39.26 -41.02 -4.73
CA PHE A 35 39.33 -39.98 -3.72
C PHE A 35 38.34 -38.88 -4.12
N PHE A 36 37.14 -38.93 -3.57
CA PHE A 36 36.28 -37.75 -3.52
C PHE A 36 36.99 -36.75 -2.59
N TYR A 37 37.65 -35.74 -3.17
CA TYR A 37 37.90 -34.50 -2.44
C TYR A 37 36.52 -33.91 -2.12
N GLN A 38 35.99 -34.18 -0.93
CA GLN A 38 34.93 -33.36 -0.37
C GLN A 38 35.49 -31.94 -0.30
N ARG A 39 35.07 -31.08 -1.22
CA ARG A 39 35.35 -29.64 -1.16
C ARG A 39 34.76 -29.17 0.18
N SER A 40 35.60 -28.74 1.11
CA SER A 40 35.12 -28.16 2.37
C SER A 40 34.10 -27.07 2.02
N GLU A 41 32.87 -27.26 2.48
CA GLU A 41 31.80 -26.29 2.28
C GLU A 41 32.20 -25.03 3.04
N TYR A 42 32.40 -23.92 2.32
CA TYR A 42 32.75 -22.65 2.96
C TYR A 42 31.56 -22.21 3.83
N PRO A 43 31.81 -21.63 5.02
CA PRO A 43 30.74 -21.05 5.83
C PRO A 43 30.02 -19.96 5.03
N ARG A 44 28.70 -19.84 5.16
CA ARG A 44 27.90 -18.87 4.40
C ARG A 44 27.99 -17.45 4.93
N ASP A 45 28.34 -17.30 6.20
CA ASP A 45 28.45 -16.03 6.90
C ASP A 45 29.32 -16.17 8.16
N CYS A 46 29.56 -15.05 8.85
CA CYS A 46 30.35 -15.03 10.08
C CYS A 46 29.72 -15.78 11.26
N ALA A 47 28.41 -16.01 11.26
CA ALA A 47 27.77 -16.81 12.31
C ALA A 47 28.17 -18.29 12.17
N GLU A 48 28.23 -18.80 10.93
CA GLU A 48 28.76 -20.14 10.65
C GLU A 48 30.26 -20.23 10.89
N VAL A 49 31.04 -19.20 10.53
CA VAL A 49 32.47 -19.12 10.89
C VAL A 49 32.65 -19.29 12.39
N LYS A 50 31.87 -18.55 13.20
CA LYS A 50 31.94 -18.62 14.66
C LYS A 50 31.56 -20.01 15.19
N ALA A 51 30.52 -20.63 14.64
CA ALA A 51 30.09 -21.96 15.06
C ALA A 51 31.14 -23.04 14.75
N GLN A 52 31.90 -22.88 13.67
CA GLN A 52 32.97 -23.82 13.27
C GLN A 52 34.25 -23.66 14.11
N CYS A 53 34.47 -22.50 14.72
CA CYS A 53 35.69 -22.18 15.47
C CYS A 53 35.51 -22.35 16.99
N SER A 54 35.61 -23.59 17.51
CA SER A 54 35.44 -23.86 18.96
C SER A 54 36.52 -23.26 19.87
N ASN A 55 37.68 -22.88 19.34
CA ASN A 55 38.85 -22.48 20.13
C ASN A 55 39.36 -21.06 19.83
N ASN A 56 38.76 -20.34 18.88
CA ASN A 56 39.24 -19.01 18.51
C ASN A 56 38.08 -18.10 18.08
N ASN A 57 37.50 -17.42 19.08
CA ASN A 57 36.41 -16.46 18.89
C ASN A 57 36.93 -15.06 18.57
N SER A 58 38.16 -14.90 18.09
CA SER A 58 38.71 -13.58 17.77
C SER A 58 38.03 -12.99 16.54
N SER A 59 37.83 -11.67 16.56
CA SER A 59 37.42 -10.91 15.39
C SER A 59 38.54 -10.89 14.34
N GLY A 60 38.19 -10.95 13.06
CA GLY A 60 39.20 -11.10 12.01
C GLY A 60 38.64 -11.24 10.61
N VAL A 61 39.53 -11.43 9.64
CA VAL A 61 39.15 -11.65 8.24
C VAL A 61 39.02 -13.15 7.98
N PHE A 62 37.89 -13.55 7.40
CA PHE A 62 37.56 -14.93 7.08
C PHE A 62 36.98 -15.03 5.67
N VAL A 63 37.07 -16.21 5.07
CA VAL A 63 36.50 -16.50 3.75
C VAL A 63 35.13 -17.14 3.94
N ILE A 64 34.11 -16.60 3.29
CA ILE A 64 32.75 -17.12 3.27
C ILE A 64 32.28 -17.38 1.84
N LYS A 65 31.23 -18.18 1.69
CA LYS A 65 30.52 -18.36 0.43
C LYS A 65 29.01 -18.38 0.66
N PRO A 66 28.31 -17.25 0.49
CA PRO A 66 26.85 -17.20 0.55
C PRO A 66 26.20 -18.13 -0.48
N GLU A 67 25.01 -18.61 -0.18
CA GLU A 67 24.24 -19.45 -1.08
C GLU A 67 23.92 -18.71 -2.38
N GLY A 68 24.13 -19.36 -3.52
CA GLY A 68 23.89 -18.79 -4.85
C GLY A 68 24.98 -17.84 -5.37
N PHE A 69 25.96 -17.46 -4.54
CA PHE A 69 27.09 -16.63 -5.00
C PHE A 69 28.20 -17.53 -5.58
N ASP A 70 28.71 -17.18 -6.76
CA ASP A 70 29.56 -18.08 -7.55
C ASP A 70 30.89 -18.43 -6.85
N GLU A 71 31.59 -17.42 -6.34
CA GLU A 71 32.95 -17.55 -5.79
C GLU A 71 33.04 -17.12 -4.32
N PRO A 72 33.80 -17.84 -3.47
CA PRO A 72 34.01 -17.43 -2.09
C PRO A 72 34.75 -16.09 -2.00
N PHE A 73 34.50 -15.30 -0.95
CA PHE A 73 35.13 -14.01 -0.75
C PHE A 73 35.44 -13.72 0.73
N GLU A 74 36.36 -12.79 0.96
CA GLU A 74 36.77 -12.38 2.30
C GLU A 74 35.81 -11.38 2.93
N VAL A 75 35.57 -11.53 4.23
CA VAL A 75 34.78 -10.62 5.06
C VAL A 75 35.46 -10.40 6.41
N PHE A 76 35.17 -9.28 7.06
CA PHE A 76 35.53 -9.10 8.46
C PHE A 76 34.41 -9.63 9.36
N CYS A 77 34.72 -10.63 10.19
CA CYS A 77 33.84 -11.15 11.22
C CYS A 77 34.12 -10.45 12.55
N GLU A 78 33.08 -9.84 13.11
CA GLU A 78 33.08 -9.23 14.43
C GLU A 78 32.46 -10.22 15.44
N ASN A 79 33.29 -10.68 16.37
CA ASN A 79 32.95 -11.75 17.30
C ASN A 79 32.90 -11.30 18.76
N ASP A 80 33.41 -10.10 19.06
CA ASP A 80 33.57 -9.58 20.42
C ASP A 80 32.32 -8.86 20.95
N ILE A 81 31.34 -8.60 20.07
CA ILE A 81 30.18 -7.77 20.36
C ILE A 81 28.90 -8.61 20.26
N ASP A 82 28.03 -8.48 21.27
CA ASP A 82 26.65 -8.98 21.27
C ASP A 82 26.51 -10.45 20.81
N GLY A 83 27.32 -11.32 21.41
CA GLY A 83 27.30 -12.75 21.07
C GLY A 83 27.99 -13.10 19.76
N GLY A 84 28.58 -12.15 19.02
CA GLY A 84 29.44 -12.35 17.84
C GLY A 84 28.74 -12.93 16.62
N GLY A 85 29.53 -13.36 15.63
CA GLY A 85 29.00 -13.89 14.37
C GLY A 85 28.54 -12.81 13.39
N TRP A 86 28.97 -11.57 13.61
CA TRP A 86 28.58 -10.43 12.80
C TRP A 86 29.45 -10.33 11.55
N THR A 87 28.83 -10.37 10.37
CA THR A 87 29.51 -10.03 9.11
C THR A 87 29.50 -8.52 8.96
N VAL A 88 30.67 -7.87 8.95
CA VAL A 88 30.78 -6.42 8.78
C VAL A 88 30.66 -6.10 7.30
N ILE A 89 29.70 -5.25 6.94
CA ILE A 89 29.44 -4.88 5.54
C ILE A 89 29.95 -3.49 5.17
N GLN A 90 30.13 -2.64 6.18
CA GLN A 90 30.65 -1.29 6.04
C GLN A 90 31.35 -0.90 7.34
N ARG A 91 32.46 -0.16 7.20
CA ARG A 91 33.14 0.45 8.33
C ARG A 91 33.66 1.84 7.95
N ARG A 92 33.37 2.85 8.78
CA ARG A 92 33.96 4.19 8.76
C ARG A 92 34.76 4.42 10.03
N VAL A 93 35.98 4.92 9.87
CA VAL A 93 36.95 5.14 10.92
C VAL A 93 37.46 6.58 10.85
N ASP A 94 38.37 6.84 9.94
CA ASP A 94 39.21 8.03 9.91
C ASP A 94 39.09 8.81 8.59
N GLY A 95 38.26 8.35 7.65
CA GLY A 95 38.15 8.96 6.32
C GLY A 95 39.33 8.62 5.40
N SER A 96 40.12 7.59 5.70
CA SER A 96 41.23 7.12 4.85
C SER A 96 40.78 6.59 3.47
N ILE A 97 39.52 6.20 3.32
CA ILE A 97 38.94 5.75 2.06
C ILE A 97 37.86 6.73 1.60
N ASN A 98 37.95 7.16 0.33
CA ASN A 98 36.87 7.94 -0.28
C ASN A 98 35.63 7.06 -0.51
N PHE A 99 34.46 7.53 -0.06
CA PHE A 99 33.15 6.88 -0.27
C PHE A 99 32.30 7.56 -1.35
N ASP A 100 32.71 8.72 -1.88
CA ASP A 100 32.10 9.29 -3.08
C ASP A 100 32.59 8.49 -4.31
N ARG A 101 31.79 7.51 -4.73
CA ARG A 101 32.17 6.43 -5.64
C ARG A 101 31.07 6.11 -6.64
N SER A 102 31.45 5.48 -7.74
CA SER A 102 30.52 5.10 -8.80
C SER A 102 29.58 3.96 -8.38
N TRP A 103 28.48 3.79 -9.12
CA TRP A 103 27.60 2.62 -8.98
C TRP A 103 28.36 1.30 -9.07
N SER A 104 29.32 1.19 -9.99
CA SER A 104 30.13 -0.02 -10.17
C SER A 104 30.99 -0.31 -8.94
N ASP A 105 31.57 0.72 -8.32
CA ASP A 105 32.36 0.55 -7.10
C ASP A 105 31.49 0.07 -5.94
N TYR A 106 30.28 0.65 -5.78
CA TYR A 106 29.33 0.21 -4.75
C TYR A 106 28.79 -1.20 -5.00
N LYS A 107 28.65 -1.60 -6.27
CA LYS A 107 28.26 -2.97 -6.64
C LYS A 107 29.33 -3.99 -6.21
N GLU A 108 30.59 -3.75 -6.58
CA GLU A 108 31.70 -4.69 -6.37
C GLU A 108 32.28 -4.65 -4.94
N GLY A 109 32.25 -3.47 -4.32
CA GLY A 109 32.89 -3.18 -3.03
C GLY A 109 34.26 -2.52 -3.17
N PHE A 110 34.69 -1.82 -2.12
CA PHE A 110 35.95 -1.08 -2.09
C PHE A 110 36.49 -0.91 -0.66
N GLY A 111 37.76 -0.53 -0.54
CA GLY A 111 38.44 -0.32 0.75
C GLY A 111 39.14 -1.58 1.27
N PHE A 112 39.42 -1.61 2.58
CA PHE A 112 40.18 -2.69 3.21
C PHE A 112 39.45 -3.23 4.45
N LEU A 113 39.24 -4.55 4.52
CA LEU A 113 38.43 -5.21 5.55
C LEU A 113 38.88 -4.93 7.00
N ARG A 114 40.16 -4.59 7.21
CA ARG A 114 40.71 -4.22 8.53
C ARG A 114 40.69 -2.72 8.83
N SER A 115 40.21 -1.90 7.90
CA SER A 115 40.11 -0.43 7.98
C SER A 115 38.74 0.01 7.47
N GLU A 116 38.64 1.07 6.68
CA GLU A 116 37.39 1.50 6.05
C GLU A 116 37.10 0.71 4.77
N PHE A 117 35.85 0.28 4.61
CA PHE A 117 35.42 -0.43 3.41
C PHE A 117 33.89 -0.41 3.22
N TRP A 118 33.49 -0.76 2.00
CA TRP A 118 32.15 -1.20 1.62
C TRP A 118 32.24 -2.60 1.02
N ILE A 119 31.46 -3.56 1.49
CA ILE A 119 31.57 -4.97 1.07
C ILE A 119 31.23 -5.18 -0.40
N GLY A 120 30.30 -4.39 -0.95
CA GLY A 120 29.74 -4.54 -2.30
C GLY A 120 28.27 -4.98 -2.28
N ASN A 121 27.41 -4.25 -3.00
CA ASN A 121 25.97 -4.50 -3.04
C ASN A 121 25.62 -5.86 -3.64
N GLN A 122 26.40 -6.33 -4.62
CA GLN A 122 26.19 -7.66 -5.19
C GLN A 122 26.32 -8.72 -4.10
N LYS A 123 27.44 -8.75 -3.37
CA LYS A 123 27.68 -9.69 -2.26
C LYS A 123 26.62 -9.56 -1.16
N LEU A 124 26.26 -8.32 -0.82
CA LEU A 124 25.24 -8.03 0.20
C LEU A 124 23.85 -8.55 -0.19
N SER A 125 23.50 -8.52 -1.48
CA SER A 125 22.20 -9.02 -1.95
C SER A 125 22.08 -10.54 -1.75
N PHE A 126 23.14 -11.32 -2.04
CA PHE A 126 23.13 -12.76 -1.77
C PHE A 126 23.15 -13.05 -0.27
N LEU A 127 23.97 -12.32 0.49
CA LEU A 127 24.05 -12.45 1.95
C LEU A 127 22.69 -12.25 2.62
N THR A 128 21.92 -11.24 2.23
CA THR A 128 20.67 -10.89 2.93
C THR A 128 19.45 -11.69 2.46
N ASN A 129 19.54 -12.35 1.29
CA ASN A 129 18.44 -13.14 0.73
C ASN A 129 18.55 -14.65 0.99
N GLN A 130 19.72 -15.16 1.41
CA GLN A 130 19.86 -16.61 1.73
C GLN A 130 19.12 -17.04 3.01
N LYS A 131 18.95 -16.14 4.00
CA LYS A 131 18.26 -16.40 5.29
C LYS A 131 17.61 -15.13 5.83
N LYS A 132 17.08 -15.15 7.05
CA LYS A 132 16.68 -13.94 7.79
C LYS A 132 17.90 -13.37 8.49
N TYR A 133 18.25 -12.13 8.18
CA TYR A 133 19.39 -11.41 8.77
C TYR A 133 18.91 -10.20 9.55
N GLN A 134 19.55 -9.98 10.70
CA GLN A 134 19.42 -8.75 11.47
C GLN A 134 20.52 -7.77 11.03
N LEU A 135 20.17 -6.51 10.81
CA LEU A 135 21.12 -5.40 10.71
C LEU A 135 21.37 -4.83 12.10
N ARG A 136 22.62 -4.48 12.40
CA ARG A 136 23.02 -3.64 13.51
C ARG A 136 23.93 -2.52 12.99
N ILE A 137 23.65 -1.30 13.38
CA ILE A 137 24.50 -0.14 13.09
C ILE A 137 25.03 0.39 14.40
N ASP A 138 26.34 0.39 14.57
CA ASP A 138 27.02 1.02 15.70
C ASP A 138 27.56 2.39 15.28
N PHE A 139 27.34 3.40 16.10
CA PHE A 139 27.73 4.78 15.88
C PHE A 139 28.56 5.31 17.04
N GLU A 140 29.57 6.12 16.73
CA GLU A 140 30.28 6.91 17.74
C GLU A 140 30.26 8.40 17.38
N ASN A 141 29.83 9.22 18.34
CA ASN A 141 29.83 10.67 18.20
C ASN A 141 31.23 11.25 18.46
N SER A 142 31.42 12.54 18.16
CA SER A 142 32.70 13.23 18.35
C SER A 142 33.14 13.33 19.83
N ALA A 143 32.24 13.09 20.77
CA ALA A 143 32.53 13.05 22.20
C ALA A 143 32.91 11.64 22.70
N GLY A 144 33.00 10.64 21.80
CA GLY A 144 33.34 9.25 22.13
C GLY A 144 32.18 8.44 22.72
N SER A 145 30.95 8.96 22.69
CA SER A 145 29.77 8.20 23.11
C SER A 145 29.30 7.28 22.00
N SER A 146 29.09 6.01 22.33
CA SER A 146 28.64 4.99 21.39
C SER A 146 27.13 4.71 21.49
N PHE A 147 26.48 4.55 20.34
CA PHE A 147 25.07 4.22 20.20
C PHE A 147 24.89 3.07 19.22
N PHE A 148 23.73 2.40 19.26
CA PHE A 148 23.41 1.41 18.25
C PHE A 148 21.92 1.41 17.89
N ALA A 149 21.63 0.95 16.67
CA ALA A 149 20.30 0.61 16.21
C ALA A 149 20.34 -0.78 15.57
N THR A 150 19.30 -1.59 15.76
CA THR A 150 19.13 -2.91 15.14
C THR A 150 17.83 -2.98 14.35
N TYR A 151 17.79 -3.84 13.34
CA TYR A 151 16.63 -4.08 12.48
C TYR A 151 16.52 -5.58 12.18
N GLU A 152 15.40 -6.21 12.55
CA GLU A 152 15.30 -7.68 12.61
C GLU A 152 15.33 -8.42 11.25
N ALA A 153 14.96 -7.76 10.16
CA ALA A 153 14.69 -8.43 8.88
C ALA A 153 15.24 -7.60 7.71
N PHE A 154 16.52 -7.30 7.75
CA PHE A 154 17.14 -6.49 6.71
C PHE A 154 17.37 -7.29 5.43
N ARG A 155 16.88 -6.75 4.32
CA ARG A 155 17.08 -7.28 2.98
C ARG A 155 17.31 -6.17 1.98
N ILE A 156 18.17 -6.41 1.01
CA ILE A 156 18.23 -5.62 -0.21
C ILE A 156 17.81 -6.46 -1.39
N SER A 157 17.28 -5.80 -2.42
CA SER A 157 16.95 -6.43 -3.69
C SER A 157 18.20 -6.68 -4.54
N ASP A 158 18.03 -7.32 -5.69
CA ASP A 158 19.11 -7.64 -6.64
C ASP A 158 19.53 -6.43 -7.50
N GLU A 159 20.48 -6.65 -8.42
CA GLU A 159 20.96 -5.62 -9.34
C GLU A 159 19.85 -5.09 -10.26
N PHE A 160 18.96 -5.98 -10.74
CA PHE A 160 17.84 -5.60 -11.62
C PHE A 160 16.92 -4.57 -10.93
N SER A 161 16.69 -4.78 -9.63
CA SER A 161 15.91 -3.90 -8.77
C SER A 161 16.73 -2.79 -8.12
N LYS A 162 17.98 -2.60 -8.57
CA LYS A 162 18.91 -1.54 -8.12
C LYS A 162 19.27 -1.61 -6.64
N PHE A 163 19.41 -2.80 -6.07
CA PHE A 163 19.87 -3.01 -4.69
C PHE A 163 19.09 -2.23 -3.63
N ARG A 164 17.82 -1.89 -3.90
CA ARG A 164 16.95 -1.16 -2.97
C ARG A 164 16.79 -1.95 -1.68
N ILE A 165 16.74 -1.25 -0.54
CA ILE A 165 16.32 -1.84 0.73
C ILE A 165 14.89 -2.37 0.54
N ALA A 166 14.74 -3.69 0.63
CA ALA A 166 13.48 -4.39 0.44
C ALA A 166 12.71 -4.55 1.76
N SER A 167 13.42 -4.70 2.87
CA SER A 167 12.84 -4.74 4.21
C SER A 167 13.88 -4.38 5.26
N VAL A 168 13.46 -3.79 6.37
CA VAL A 168 14.28 -3.61 7.57
C VAL A 168 13.69 -4.35 8.79
N GLY A 169 12.36 -4.53 8.84
CA GLY A 169 11.70 -5.15 9.98
C GLY A 169 11.60 -4.21 11.18
N GLN A 170 11.30 -4.75 12.37
CA GLN A 170 11.20 -3.95 13.59
C GLN A 170 12.57 -3.41 13.99
N SER A 171 12.62 -2.13 14.38
CA SER A 171 13.82 -1.49 14.89
C SER A 171 13.85 -1.42 16.42
N THR A 172 15.04 -1.56 17.01
CA THR A 172 15.30 -1.31 18.44
C THR A 172 16.69 -0.70 18.61
N GLY A 173 16.96 0.01 19.70
CA GLY A 173 18.30 0.54 19.94
C GLY A 173 18.34 1.70 20.93
N THR A 174 19.54 2.24 21.12
CA THR A 174 19.79 3.42 21.95
C THR A 174 19.89 4.72 21.13
N PHE A 175 19.81 4.60 19.80
CA PHE A 175 19.82 5.72 18.87
C PHE A 175 18.40 6.07 18.44
N ASN A 176 18.06 7.36 18.44
CA ASN A 176 16.70 7.85 18.19
C ASN A 176 16.38 8.11 16.71
N SER A 177 17.34 7.96 15.78
CA SER A 177 17.06 8.02 14.34
C SER A 177 17.19 6.63 13.72
N PHE A 178 16.11 6.13 13.14
CA PHE A 178 16.04 4.83 12.49
C PHE A 178 16.10 4.98 10.96
N ILE A 179 16.38 3.90 10.23
CA ILE A 179 16.25 3.87 8.78
C ILE A 179 14.78 4.16 8.46
N GLU A 180 14.54 5.31 7.86
CA GLU A 180 13.24 5.65 7.29
C GLU A 180 13.11 4.93 5.95
N THR A 181 12.15 4.01 5.88
CA THR A 181 11.71 3.40 4.62
C THR A 181 10.41 4.05 4.19
N CYS A 182 10.25 4.26 2.90
CA CYS A 182 8.99 4.80 2.42
C CYS A 182 7.82 3.86 2.63
N PRO A 183 6.63 4.42 2.91
CA PRO A 183 5.38 3.67 2.86
C PRO A 183 5.21 2.93 1.53
N SER A 184 4.30 1.95 1.51
CA SER A 184 4.05 1.16 0.30
C SER A 184 3.68 2.05 -0.88
N ASN A 185 4.28 1.78 -2.04
CA ASN A 185 4.13 2.50 -3.30
C ASN A 185 4.67 3.94 -3.31
N MET A 186 5.46 4.35 -2.31
CA MET A 186 6.24 5.59 -2.33
C MET A 186 7.71 5.30 -2.67
N VAL A 187 8.39 6.32 -3.20
CA VAL A 187 9.81 6.26 -3.55
C VAL A 187 10.57 7.36 -2.81
N PHE A 188 11.69 6.99 -2.20
CA PHE A 188 12.62 7.93 -1.59
C PHE A 188 13.44 8.57 -2.71
N LYS A 189 13.21 9.85 -2.99
CA LYS A 189 13.96 10.62 -4.00
C LYS A 189 13.88 12.11 -3.65
N ASN A 190 14.63 12.93 -4.37
CA ASN A 190 14.56 14.37 -4.22
C ASN A 190 13.11 14.86 -4.34
N CYS A 191 12.69 15.71 -3.40
CA CYS A 191 11.32 16.17 -3.37
C CYS A 191 10.92 16.84 -4.70
N SER A 192 9.71 16.55 -5.15
CA SER A 192 9.10 17.15 -6.35
C SER A 192 7.61 17.34 -6.09
N CYS A 193 7.01 18.33 -6.75
CA CYS A 193 5.57 18.58 -6.74
C CYS A 193 4.73 17.28 -6.76
N GLN A 194 3.81 17.15 -5.81
CA GLN A 194 2.88 16.02 -5.72
C GLN A 194 1.44 16.49 -5.84
N THR A 195 0.59 15.62 -6.40
CA THR A 195 -0.85 15.85 -6.46
C THR A 195 -1.56 14.83 -5.58
N SER A 196 -2.63 15.25 -4.90
CA SER A 196 -3.45 14.36 -4.07
C SER A 196 -4.75 13.99 -4.80
N CYS A 197 -5.39 12.90 -4.39
CA CYS A 197 -6.75 12.60 -4.82
C CYS A 197 -7.72 13.72 -4.45
N GLY A 198 -7.44 14.46 -3.36
CA GLY A 198 -8.29 15.53 -2.84
C GLY A 198 -8.25 16.79 -3.69
N ASN A 199 -7.15 17.03 -4.41
CA ASN A 199 -6.99 18.15 -5.32
C ASN A 199 -5.91 17.84 -6.38
N PRO A 200 -6.29 17.26 -7.52
CA PRO A 200 -5.33 16.92 -8.57
C PRO A 200 -4.81 18.14 -9.34
N ASP A 201 -5.49 19.29 -9.23
CA ASP A 201 -5.15 20.52 -9.96
C ASP A 201 -4.12 21.38 -9.22
N VAL A 202 -3.90 21.11 -7.93
CA VAL A 202 -2.97 21.87 -7.10
C VAL A 202 -1.76 21.01 -6.75
N CYS A 203 -0.59 21.59 -6.96
CA CYS A 203 0.65 21.08 -6.45
C CYS A 203 0.68 21.22 -4.93
N GLU A 204 0.66 20.11 -4.20
CA GLU A 204 0.89 20.10 -2.77
C GLU A 204 2.41 20.00 -2.53
N ASP A 205 3.02 21.12 -2.11
CA ASP A 205 4.38 21.12 -1.58
C ASP A 205 4.35 20.55 -0.16
N THR A 206 4.46 19.24 -0.04
CA THR A 206 4.50 18.54 1.26
C THR A 206 5.88 18.59 1.92
N CYS A 207 6.84 19.29 1.30
CA CYS A 207 8.24 19.26 1.73
C CYS A 207 8.60 20.49 2.53
N SER A 208 9.15 20.26 3.71
CA SER A 208 9.84 21.28 4.49
C SER A 208 10.99 21.79 3.64
N ALA A 209 11.05 23.10 3.41
CA ALA A 209 12.10 23.68 2.59
C ALA A 209 13.43 23.61 3.33
N GLU A 210 14.26 22.58 3.08
CA GLU A 210 15.74 22.56 2.91
C GLU A 210 16.17 21.17 2.36
N ASP A 211 16.62 21.07 1.10
CA ASP A 211 17.31 19.89 0.48
C ASP A 211 16.87 18.46 0.90
N ASP A 212 15.57 18.16 0.92
CA ASP A 212 15.05 16.88 1.43
C ASP A 212 14.75 15.84 0.33
N GLU A 213 15.53 14.74 0.34
CA GLU A 213 15.04 13.46 -0.16
C GLU A 213 13.90 13.00 0.75
N SER A 214 12.72 12.76 0.17
CA SER A 214 11.53 12.37 0.93
C SER A 214 10.76 11.29 0.20
N CYS A 215 9.84 10.67 0.92
CA CYS A 215 8.94 9.67 0.37
C CYS A 215 7.83 10.33 -0.42
N ILE A 216 7.92 10.21 -1.74
CA ILE A 216 6.94 10.79 -2.65
C ILE A 216 6.37 9.74 -3.60
N CYS A 217 5.23 10.05 -4.21
CA CYS A 217 4.64 9.17 -5.20
C CYS A 217 5.48 9.09 -6.47
N PRO A 218 5.55 7.89 -7.08
CA PRO A 218 6.04 7.73 -8.44
C PRO A 218 5.26 8.63 -9.41
N GLU A 219 5.88 8.97 -10.53
CA GLU A 219 5.19 9.74 -11.57
C GLU A 219 3.92 9.02 -12.04
N GLY A 220 2.82 9.78 -12.17
CA GLY A 220 1.52 9.26 -12.57
C GLY A 220 0.68 8.65 -11.43
N PHE A 221 1.15 8.72 -10.18
CA PHE A 221 0.39 8.31 -8.99
C PHE A 221 0.00 9.51 -8.13
N PHE A 222 -1.16 9.45 -7.48
CA PHE A 222 -1.68 10.49 -6.61
C PHE A 222 -1.66 10.05 -5.14
N ILE A 223 -1.48 11.02 -4.25
CA ILE A 223 -1.52 10.81 -2.80
C ILE A 223 -2.94 10.49 -2.36
N LYS A 224 -3.12 9.39 -1.63
CA LYS A 224 -4.37 9.01 -0.94
C LYS A 224 -4.05 8.60 0.50
N GLY A 225 -4.17 9.54 1.44
CA GLY A 225 -3.67 9.35 2.80
C GLY A 225 -2.15 9.17 2.79
N ASP A 226 -1.65 8.10 3.41
CA ASP A 226 -0.21 7.81 3.52
C ASP A 226 0.33 6.89 2.39
N THR A 227 -0.43 6.74 1.29
CA THR A 227 -0.08 5.84 0.18
C THR A 227 -0.28 6.49 -1.18
N CYS A 228 0.31 5.88 -2.20
CA CYS A 228 0.17 6.30 -3.60
C CYS A 228 -0.73 5.34 -4.36
N VAL A 229 -1.68 5.91 -5.10
CA VAL A 229 -2.64 5.16 -5.91
C VAL A 229 -2.68 5.72 -7.33
N LEU A 230 -3.16 4.92 -8.28
CA LEU A 230 -3.42 5.41 -9.63
C LEU A 230 -4.58 6.43 -9.61
N PRO A 231 -4.61 7.43 -10.51
CA PRO A 231 -5.65 8.46 -10.55
C PRO A 231 -7.08 7.89 -10.59
N GLN A 232 -7.28 6.79 -11.32
CA GLN A 232 -8.56 6.07 -11.40
C GLN A 232 -9.07 5.51 -10.05
N ALA A 233 -8.20 5.37 -9.04
CA ALA A 233 -8.56 4.92 -7.69
C ALA A 233 -8.92 6.10 -6.74
N CYS A 234 -8.86 7.34 -7.23
CA CYS A 234 -9.20 8.55 -6.48
C CYS A 234 -10.70 8.91 -6.52
N GLY A 235 -11.48 8.34 -7.44
CA GLY A 235 -12.80 8.89 -7.80
C GLY A 235 -12.65 10.09 -8.74
N CYS A 236 -13.67 10.95 -8.82
CA CYS A 236 -13.67 12.11 -9.71
C CYS A 236 -13.57 13.40 -8.91
N TYR A 237 -12.62 14.27 -9.24
CA TYR A 237 -12.53 15.58 -8.61
C TYR A 237 -13.45 16.57 -9.33
N LEU A 238 -14.31 17.26 -8.55
CA LEU A 238 -15.11 18.39 -9.01
C LEU A 238 -14.66 19.66 -8.29
N THR A 239 -14.18 20.64 -9.06
CA THR A 239 -13.71 21.92 -8.54
C THR A 239 -14.78 22.59 -7.68
N GLY A 240 -14.42 23.01 -6.46
CA GLY A 240 -15.33 23.65 -5.50
C GLY A 240 -16.14 22.68 -4.61
N ARG A 241 -16.25 21.40 -4.95
CA ARG A 241 -16.92 20.35 -4.13
C ARG A 241 -15.96 19.35 -3.50
N GLY A 242 -14.89 19.00 -4.21
CA GLY A 242 -13.95 17.95 -3.83
C GLY A 242 -14.20 16.65 -4.59
N VAL A 243 -13.92 15.51 -3.95
CA VAL A 243 -13.93 14.19 -4.58
C VAL A 243 -15.33 13.57 -4.56
N ILE A 244 -15.83 13.18 -5.73
CA ILE A 244 -17.02 12.36 -5.94
C ILE A 244 -16.60 10.89 -6.03
N PRO A 245 -17.10 10.00 -5.16
CA PRO A 245 -16.79 8.57 -5.23
C PRO A 245 -17.21 7.95 -6.56
N ASP A 246 -16.49 6.90 -6.97
CA ASP A 246 -16.83 6.16 -8.18
C ASP A 246 -18.23 5.52 -8.07
N GLY A 247 -19.03 5.64 -9.13
CA GLY A 247 -20.42 5.20 -9.16
C GLY A 247 -21.41 6.13 -8.44
N SER A 248 -20.95 7.26 -7.90
CA SER A 248 -21.81 8.27 -7.29
C SER A 248 -22.07 9.46 -8.22
N SER A 249 -23.13 10.20 -7.91
CA SER A 249 -23.48 11.46 -8.58
C SER A 249 -23.60 12.61 -7.59
N TYR A 250 -23.38 13.82 -8.09
CA TYR A 250 -23.54 15.07 -7.39
C TYR A 250 -24.48 15.97 -8.18
N VAL A 251 -25.37 16.67 -7.49
CA VAL A 251 -26.23 17.72 -8.05
C VAL A 251 -25.85 19.02 -7.36
N ASN A 252 -25.75 20.10 -8.13
CA ASN A 252 -25.43 21.43 -7.60
C ASN A 252 -26.61 22.04 -6.82
N ASP A 253 -26.33 23.11 -6.07
CA ASP A 253 -27.26 23.74 -5.13
C ASP A 253 -28.51 24.36 -5.77
N ASP A 254 -28.44 24.69 -7.06
CA ASP A 254 -29.58 25.20 -7.84
C ASP A 254 -30.27 24.13 -8.72
N CYS A 255 -29.86 22.86 -8.61
CA CYS A 255 -30.35 21.74 -9.43
C CYS A 255 -30.37 22.04 -10.94
N THR A 256 -29.37 22.74 -11.45
CA THR A 256 -29.17 23.01 -12.88
C THR A 256 -28.14 22.11 -13.54
N GLU A 257 -27.39 21.34 -12.76
CA GLU A 257 -26.39 20.40 -13.26
C GLU A 257 -26.31 19.15 -12.38
N ARG A 258 -26.19 17.99 -13.03
CA ARG A 258 -25.86 16.72 -12.37
C ARG A 258 -24.55 16.18 -12.93
N CYS A 259 -23.58 15.91 -12.06
CA CYS A 259 -22.33 15.24 -12.41
C CYS A 259 -22.32 13.80 -11.89
N SER A 260 -21.96 12.83 -12.74
CA SER A 260 -21.78 11.43 -12.39
C SER A 260 -20.30 11.03 -12.54
N CYS A 261 -19.79 10.27 -11.59
CA CYS A 261 -18.44 9.72 -11.64
C CYS A 261 -18.49 8.24 -12.04
N GLU A 262 -17.88 7.90 -13.18
CA GLU A 262 -17.80 6.51 -13.67
C GLU A 262 -16.37 6.15 -14.06
N ALA A 263 -15.81 5.15 -13.39
CA ALA A 263 -14.41 4.73 -13.52
C ALA A 263 -13.40 5.88 -13.44
N GLY A 264 -13.60 6.84 -12.52
CA GLY A 264 -12.77 8.03 -12.36
C GLY A 264 -12.95 9.10 -13.46
N THR A 265 -13.94 8.95 -14.34
CA THR A 265 -14.32 9.97 -15.33
C THR A 265 -15.55 10.73 -14.88
N LEU A 266 -15.41 12.06 -14.76
CA LEU A 266 -16.50 12.95 -14.42
C LEU A 266 -17.33 13.29 -15.67
N ARG A 267 -18.65 13.10 -15.61
CA ARG A 267 -19.60 13.50 -16.66
C ARG A 267 -20.67 14.40 -16.07
N CYS A 268 -20.73 15.65 -16.50
CA CYS A 268 -21.74 16.60 -16.05
C CYS A 268 -22.79 16.86 -17.13
N ASP A 269 -24.05 16.79 -16.73
CA ASP A 269 -25.22 17.09 -17.55
C ASP A 269 -25.86 18.40 -17.05
N SER A 270 -25.65 19.47 -17.81
CA SER A 270 -26.19 20.80 -17.55
C SER A 270 -27.63 20.98 -18.03
N SER A 271 -28.25 19.94 -18.61
CA SER A 271 -29.68 19.93 -18.96
C SER A 271 -30.57 19.41 -17.84
N PHE A 272 -29.98 18.83 -16.79
CA PHE A 272 -30.68 18.33 -15.61
C PHE A 272 -31.54 19.41 -14.93
N ARG A 273 -32.84 19.16 -14.75
CA ARG A 273 -33.77 20.05 -14.03
C ARG A 273 -34.79 19.21 -13.28
N CYS A 274 -35.25 19.72 -12.12
CA CYS A 274 -36.35 19.09 -11.39
C CYS A 274 -37.69 19.23 -12.11
N ASP A 275 -38.63 18.33 -11.83
CA ASP A 275 -40.02 18.45 -12.26
C ASP A 275 -40.63 19.78 -11.76
N ALA A 276 -41.61 20.32 -12.49
CA ALA A 276 -42.33 21.52 -12.06
C ALA A 276 -43.02 21.36 -10.69
N ASN A 277 -43.41 20.13 -10.34
CA ASN A 277 -44.00 19.75 -9.06
C ASN A 277 -42.98 19.20 -8.05
N ALA A 278 -41.68 19.40 -8.28
CA ALA A 278 -40.63 19.11 -7.32
C ALA A 278 -40.04 20.40 -6.71
N VAL A 279 -39.24 20.22 -5.67
CA VAL A 279 -38.40 21.23 -5.04
C VAL A 279 -36.96 20.72 -5.01
N CYS A 280 -36.01 21.60 -5.34
CA CYS A 280 -34.59 21.35 -5.13
C CYS A 280 -34.27 21.66 -3.67
N GLU A 281 -33.91 20.64 -2.90
CA GLU A 281 -33.50 20.82 -1.50
C GLU A 281 -32.41 19.82 -1.13
N GLU A 282 -31.67 20.12 -0.06
CA GLU A 282 -30.61 19.25 0.45
C GLU A 282 -31.21 18.20 1.40
N ARG A 283 -30.97 16.92 1.11
CA ARG A 283 -31.23 15.81 2.03
C ARG A 283 -29.98 14.94 2.11
N SER A 284 -29.49 14.69 3.33
CA SER A 284 -28.32 13.84 3.60
C SER A 284 -27.03 14.29 2.88
N ASP A 285 -26.68 15.58 2.96
CA ASP A 285 -25.46 16.19 2.40
C ASP A 285 -25.34 16.18 0.86
N THR A 286 -26.48 16.01 0.17
CA THR A 286 -26.60 16.13 -1.29
C THR A 286 -27.89 16.87 -1.68
N PHE A 287 -27.79 17.79 -2.63
CA PHE A 287 -28.97 18.39 -3.27
C PHE A 287 -29.67 17.35 -4.16
N GLY A 288 -30.99 17.41 -4.18
CA GLY A 288 -31.80 16.53 -5.00
C GLY A 288 -33.15 17.14 -5.31
N CYS A 289 -33.78 16.60 -6.35
CA CYS A 289 -35.16 16.91 -6.66
C CYS A 289 -36.07 16.07 -5.78
N HIS A 290 -37.00 16.71 -5.08
CA HIS A 290 -37.95 16.04 -4.21
C HIS A 290 -39.37 16.48 -4.57
N CYS A 291 -40.26 15.52 -4.84
CA CYS A 291 -41.65 15.85 -5.15
C CYS A 291 -42.32 16.60 -4.00
N ARG A 292 -43.13 17.61 -4.35
CA ARG A 292 -43.95 18.35 -3.40
C ARG A 292 -45.02 17.43 -2.78
N GLU A 293 -45.57 17.84 -1.65
CA GLU A 293 -46.65 17.11 -0.96
C GLU A 293 -47.81 16.79 -1.92
N GLY A 294 -48.25 15.53 -1.92
CA GLY A 294 -49.29 15.01 -2.82
C GLY A 294 -48.80 14.52 -4.19
N PHE A 295 -47.50 14.63 -4.48
CA PHE A 295 -46.87 14.06 -5.68
C PHE A 295 -45.86 12.98 -5.30
N GLU A 296 -45.78 11.94 -6.11
CA GLU A 296 -44.85 10.83 -5.98
C GLU A 296 -44.02 10.66 -7.25
N GLY A 297 -42.78 10.19 -7.09
CA GLY A 297 -41.84 10.01 -8.19
C GLY A 297 -40.38 10.15 -7.73
N ASP A 298 -39.47 10.25 -8.69
CA ASP A 298 -38.03 10.39 -8.46
C ASP A 298 -37.56 11.85 -8.30
N GLY A 299 -38.49 12.81 -8.40
CA GLY A 299 -38.21 14.25 -8.33
C GLY A 299 -37.92 14.89 -9.69
N GLU A 300 -37.46 14.12 -10.68
CA GLU A 300 -37.35 14.55 -12.09
C GLU A 300 -38.68 14.36 -12.83
N SER A 301 -39.47 13.38 -12.38
CA SER A 301 -40.85 13.13 -12.79
C SER A 301 -41.73 12.99 -11.55
N CYS A 302 -42.65 13.93 -11.34
CA CYS A 302 -43.56 13.91 -10.19
C CYS A 302 -45.01 13.79 -10.66
N SER A 303 -45.66 12.69 -10.28
CA SER A 303 -47.07 12.42 -10.60
C SER A 303 -47.93 12.41 -9.35
N ARG A 304 -49.15 12.94 -9.45
CA ARG A 304 -50.12 12.92 -8.35
C ARG A 304 -50.70 11.51 -8.21
N ASN A 305 -50.34 10.80 -7.14
CA ASN A 305 -50.82 9.43 -6.88
C ASN A 305 -51.94 9.34 -5.84
N GLU A 306 -52.17 10.37 -5.02
CA GLU A 306 -53.32 10.40 -4.11
C GLU A 306 -54.49 11.16 -4.75
N PHE A 307 -55.33 10.45 -5.51
CA PHE A 307 -56.64 10.99 -5.91
C PHE A 307 -57.58 10.91 -4.71
N THR A 308 -58.12 12.05 -4.26
CA THR A 308 -59.07 12.05 -3.13
C THR A 308 -60.51 11.76 -3.56
N ASP A 309 -60.80 11.99 -4.85
CA ASP A 309 -62.03 11.62 -5.52
C ASP A 309 -61.84 11.55 -7.05
N CYS A 310 -62.88 11.14 -7.77
CA CYS A 310 -62.83 11.02 -9.23
C CYS A 310 -62.63 12.38 -9.93
N HIS A 311 -62.94 13.49 -9.24
CA HIS A 311 -62.68 14.83 -9.76
C HIS A 311 -61.19 15.13 -9.75
N ASP A 312 -60.44 14.68 -8.75
CA ASP A 312 -58.96 14.74 -8.76
C ASP A 312 -58.37 13.91 -9.90
N VAL A 313 -58.90 12.70 -10.14
CA VAL A 313 -58.50 11.87 -11.29
C VAL A 313 -58.73 12.62 -12.59
N TYR A 314 -59.91 13.25 -12.75
CA TYR A 314 -60.24 14.02 -13.93
C TYR A 314 -59.38 15.28 -14.08
N THR A 315 -59.13 16.03 -13.01
CA THR A 315 -58.30 17.25 -13.10
C THR A 315 -56.82 16.93 -13.31
N SER A 316 -56.36 15.72 -12.96
CA SER A 316 -54.98 15.25 -13.21
C SER A 316 -54.62 15.03 -14.68
N GLY A 317 -55.61 15.00 -15.58
CA GLY A 317 -55.40 14.77 -17.02
C GLY A 317 -55.81 13.37 -17.50
N LEU A 318 -56.12 12.44 -16.59
CA LEU A 318 -56.69 11.13 -16.94
C LEU A 318 -58.14 11.32 -17.41
N ARG A 319 -58.47 10.78 -18.60
CA ARG A 319 -59.78 10.98 -19.27
C ARG A 319 -60.53 9.69 -19.58
N ASN A 320 -59.98 8.55 -19.18
CA ASN A 320 -60.61 7.26 -19.45
C ASN A 320 -61.60 6.94 -18.33
N ASP A 321 -62.79 6.46 -18.69
CA ASP A 321 -63.70 5.86 -17.73
C ASP A 321 -63.07 4.57 -17.19
N GLY A 322 -63.09 4.34 -15.88
CA GLY A 322 -62.38 3.21 -15.29
C GLY A 322 -62.38 3.17 -13.78
N VAL A 323 -61.80 2.11 -13.22
CA VAL A 323 -61.59 1.95 -11.78
C VAL A 323 -60.26 2.61 -11.41
N TYR A 324 -60.29 3.47 -10.39
CA TYR A 324 -59.15 4.21 -9.86
C TYR A 324 -59.06 4.02 -8.35
N ASN A 325 -57.84 4.00 -7.82
CA ASN A 325 -57.62 4.01 -6.38
C ASN A 325 -57.81 5.42 -5.85
N ILE A 326 -58.63 5.53 -4.81
CA ILE A 326 -59.00 6.81 -4.20
C ILE A 326 -58.81 6.72 -2.69
N LYS A 327 -58.25 7.79 -2.13
CA LYS A 327 -58.03 7.95 -0.69
C LYS A 327 -58.63 9.28 -0.23
N PRO A 328 -59.88 9.27 0.26
CA PRO A 328 -60.53 10.50 0.72
C PRO A 328 -59.76 11.17 1.85
N ALA A 329 -59.73 12.50 1.86
CA ALA A 329 -59.06 13.27 2.91
C ALA A 329 -59.63 12.92 4.30
N GLY A 330 -58.75 12.60 5.26
CA GLY A 330 -59.13 12.19 6.61
C GLY A 330 -59.56 10.73 6.76
N TRP A 331 -59.45 9.92 5.70
CA TRP A 331 -59.69 8.48 5.77
C TRP A 331 -58.53 7.76 6.49
N PRO A 332 -58.79 7.04 7.60
CA PRO A 332 -57.74 6.37 8.38
C PRO A 332 -57.30 5.02 7.78
N GLY A 333 -57.98 4.55 6.73
CA GLY A 333 -57.67 3.28 6.04
C GLY A 333 -56.75 3.47 4.83
N SER A 334 -56.43 2.36 4.17
CA SER A 334 -55.77 2.39 2.86
C SER A 334 -56.71 2.94 1.78
N GLU A 335 -56.13 3.32 0.65
CA GLU A 335 -56.88 3.62 -0.58
C GLU A 335 -57.83 2.47 -0.96
N PHE A 336 -58.90 2.81 -1.67
CA PHE A 336 -59.87 1.83 -2.18
C PHE A 336 -60.28 2.17 -3.61
N GLU A 337 -60.65 1.14 -4.35
CA GLU A 337 -61.07 1.25 -5.74
C GLU A 337 -62.46 1.89 -5.86
N VAL A 338 -62.60 2.88 -6.74
CA VAL A 338 -63.89 3.41 -7.18
C VAL A 338 -63.93 3.55 -8.69
N TYR A 339 -65.13 3.41 -9.27
CA TYR A 339 -65.33 3.65 -10.69
C TYR A 339 -65.56 5.14 -10.95
N CYS A 340 -64.71 5.73 -11.78
CA CYS A 340 -64.79 7.13 -12.21
C CYS A 340 -65.29 7.24 -13.64
N GLU A 341 -66.35 7.99 -13.84
CA GLU A 341 -66.88 8.36 -15.15
C GLU A 341 -66.36 9.76 -15.54
N MET A 342 -65.61 9.80 -16.63
CA MET A 342 -64.93 10.96 -17.20
C MET A 342 -65.70 11.61 -18.35
N SER A 343 -66.80 10.99 -18.78
CA SER A 343 -67.72 11.52 -19.80
C SER A 343 -68.54 12.73 -19.31
N ASN A 344 -69.08 13.54 -20.24
CA ASN A 344 -69.99 14.67 -19.98
C ASN A 344 -69.52 15.72 -18.94
N GLY A 345 -68.24 16.08 -18.98
CA GLY A 345 -67.64 17.04 -18.04
C GLY A 345 -66.84 16.39 -16.92
N GLY A 346 -67.00 15.07 -16.73
CA GLY A 346 -66.08 14.15 -16.05
C GLY A 346 -65.79 14.34 -14.56
N GLY A 347 -65.27 13.28 -13.96
CA GLY A 347 -64.89 13.25 -12.54
C GLY A 347 -65.97 12.75 -11.59
N TRP A 348 -66.92 11.97 -12.08
CA TRP A 348 -68.04 11.46 -11.30
C TRP A 348 -67.71 10.12 -10.65
N THR A 349 -67.81 10.05 -9.32
CA THR A 349 -67.77 8.77 -8.60
C THR A 349 -69.11 8.07 -8.74
N VAL A 350 -69.14 6.94 -9.45
CA VAL A 350 -70.39 6.21 -9.72
C VAL A 350 -70.60 5.10 -8.69
N ARG A 351 -71.76 5.09 -8.03
CA ARG A 351 -72.18 3.98 -7.18
C ARG A 351 -72.69 2.84 -8.04
N THR A 352 -71.87 1.84 -8.32
CA THR A 352 -72.35 0.61 -8.95
C THR A 352 -73.23 -0.16 -7.98
N ASN A 353 -74.52 -0.31 -8.31
CA ASN A 353 -75.40 -1.33 -7.71
C ASN A 353 -74.92 -2.71 -8.20
N ILE A 354 -73.81 -3.19 -7.64
CA ILE A 354 -73.41 -4.58 -7.82
C ILE A 354 -74.18 -5.35 -6.75
N GLY A 355 -75.22 -6.07 -7.18
CA GLY A 355 -75.93 -7.01 -6.33
C GLY A 355 -74.94 -8.02 -5.74
N PHE A 356 -74.93 -8.11 -4.41
CA PHE A 356 -74.33 -9.23 -3.68
C PHE A 356 -75.07 -10.54 -3.97
#